data_AF-A0A8T1TC49-F1
#
_entry.id   AF-A0A8T1TC49-F1
#
_cell.length_a   1.000
_cell.length_b   1.000
_cell.length_c   1.000
_cell.angle_alpha   90.00
_cell.angle_beta   90.00
_cell.angle_gamma   90.00
#
_symmetry.space_group_name_H-M   'P 1'
#
loop_
_entity.id
_entity.type
_entity.pdbx_description
1 polymer ?
#
loop_
_entity_poly.entity_id
_entity_poly.type
_entity_poly.pdbx_seq_one_letter_code
_entity_poly.pdbx_strand_id
1 'polypeptide(L)'
;MRAQPPFTMCFRVKFYPTDPAALKEEITRYLVFLQIKRDLYHGRLLCKTSDAALLAAYILQAEIGDYDPGKHPEGYSSKFQFFPKHSEKLERKIAEIHKTELSGQTPATSELNFLRKAQTLETYGVDPHPCKDVSGNAAFLAFTPFGFVVLQGNKRIHFIKWNEVAKMKFEGKTFCLYVSQKEVSGVSHH
;
A
#
# COMPACT_ATOMS: atom_id res chain seq x y z
N MET A 1 32.43 0.61 3.53
CA MET A 1 32.31 1.44 4.75
C MET A 1 31.86 0.55 5.89
N ARG A 2 32.57 0.52 7.03
CA ARG A 2 32.06 -0.09 8.26
C ARG A 2 31.07 0.90 8.89
N ALA A 3 29.86 0.47 9.21
CA ALA A 3 28.91 1.30 9.94
C ALA A 3 29.49 1.61 11.32
N GLN A 4 29.57 2.90 11.69
CA GLN A 4 29.99 3.33 13.03
C GLN A 4 28.80 3.90 13.81
N PRO A 5 28.79 3.79 15.15
CA PRO A 5 27.72 4.32 15.98
C PRO A 5 27.50 5.84 15.82
N PRO A 6 26.27 6.33 16.04
CA PRO A 6 25.09 5.57 16.46
C PRO A 6 24.45 4.76 15.33
N PHE A 7 24.00 3.54 15.64
CA PHE A 7 23.24 2.71 14.70
C PHE A 7 21.78 3.17 14.67
N THR A 8 21.36 3.71 13.53
CA THR A 8 19.95 4.09 13.32
C THR A 8 19.14 2.86 12.92
N MET A 9 18.16 2.49 13.74
CA MET A 9 17.16 1.46 13.41
C MET A 9 15.79 2.09 13.17
N CYS A 10 15.00 1.47 12.29
CA CYS A 10 13.63 1.87 12.01
C CYS A 10 12.68 0.73 12.37
N PHE A 11 11.67 1.01 13.20
CA PHE A 11 10.57 0.09 13.40
C PHE A 11 9.66 0.06 12.15
N ARG A 12 9.43 -1.13 11.58
CA ARG A 12 8.74 -1.33 10.29
C ARG A 12 7.93 -2.63 10.30
N VAL A 13 6.87 -2.66 9.49
CA VAL A 13 6.20 -3.92 9.14
C VAL A 13 7.04 -4.64 8.09
N LYS A 14 7.39 -5.90 8.38
CA LYS A 14 8.09 -6.78 7.44
C LYS A 14 7.13 -7.68 6.65
N PHE A 15 6.07 -8.15 7.30
CA PHE A 15 5.06 -9.02 6.71
C PHE A 15 3.70 -8.35 6.88
N TYR A 16 3.16 -7.86 5.77
CA TYR A 16 1.84 -7.23 5.76
C TYR A 16 0.77 -8.31 5.93
N PRO A 17 -0.22 -8.14 6.81
CA PRO A 17 -1.32 -9.11 6.94
C PRO A 17 -2.19 -9.09 5.68
N THR A 18 -2.68 -10.25 5.25
CA THR A 18 -3.66 -10.34 4.14
C THR A 18 -5.00 -9.71 4.52
N ASP A 19 -5.35 -9.75 5.80
CA ASP A 19 -6.48 -9.03 6.40
C ASP A 19 -6.00 -8.27 7.66
N PRO A 20 -5.61 -6.98 7.54
CA PRO A 20 -5.22 -6.16 8.68
C PRO A 20 -6.37 -5.90 9.66
N ALA A 21 -7.64 -6.01 9.23
CA ALA A 21 -8.78 -5.84 10.13
C ALA A 21 -8.95 -7.02 11.10
N ALA A 22 -8.45 -8.20 10.74
CA ALA A 22 -8.49 -9.41 11.58
C ALA A 22 -7.40 -9.47 12.66
N LEU A 23 -6.46 -8.51 12.69
CA LEU A 23 -5.48 -8.41 13.76
C LEU A 23 -6.21 -8.21 15.10
N LYS A 24 -5.90 -9.04 16.10
CA LYS A 24 -6.61 -9.07 17.39
C LYS A 24 -6.51 -7.75 18.14
N GLU A 25 -5.29 -7.28 18.33
CA GLU A 25 -5.01 -6.11 19.16
C GLU A 25 -5.11 -4.81 18.36
N GLU A 26 -5.77 -3.82 18.95
CA GLU A 26 -5.89 -2.48 18.37
C GLU A 26 -4.54 -1.81 18.15
N ILE A 27 -3.61 -1.95 19.11
CA ILE A 27 -2.26 -1.41 18.98
C ILE A 27 -1.53 -1.99 17.75
N THR A 28 -1.73 -3.27 17.45
CA THR A 28 -1.12 -3.89 16.28
C THR A 28 -1.73 -3.37 14.98
N ARG A 29 -3.07 -3.18 14.93
CA ARG A 29 -3.75 -2.53 13.80
C ARG A 29 -3.24 -1.10 13.58
N TYR A 30 -3.10 -0.34 14.66
CA TYR A 30 -2.58 1.02 14.62
C TYR A 30 -1.16 1.10 14.06
N LEU A 31 -0.26 0.20 14.47
CA LEU A 31 1.10 0.14 13.93
C LEU A 31 1.13 -0.19 12.43
N VAL A 32 0.23 -1.06 11.95
CA VAL A 32 0.07 -1.35 10.52
C VAL A 32 -0.52 -0.14 9.78
N PHE A 33 -1.49 0.56 10.37
CA PHE A 33 -2.03 1.81 9.84
C PHE A 33 -0.91 2.85 9.65
N LEU A 34 -0.06 3.06 10.67
CA LEU A 34 1.07 3.99 10.59
C LEU A 34 2.07 3.63 9.48
N GLN A 35 2.36 2.33 9.32
CA GLN A 35 3.23 1.88 8.23
C GLN A 35 2.63 2.18 6.86
N ILE A 36 1.35 1.86 6.65
CA ILE A 36 0.70 2.05 5.35
C ILE A 36 0.46 3.54 5.06
N LYS A 37 0.17 4.35 6.08
CA LYS A 37 0.14 5.82 5.99
C LYS A 37 1.50 6.35 5.52
N ARG A 38 2.61 5.83 6.05
CA ARG A 38 3.95 6.16 5.58
C ARG A 38 4.16 5.71 4.12
N ASP A 39 3.68 4.53 3.76
CA ASP A 39 3.81 4.01 2.38
C ASP A 39 3.03 4.89 1.38
N LEU A 40 1.86 5.40 1.78
CA LEU A 40 1.10 6.40 1.03
C LEU A 40 1.89 7.71 0.87
N TYR A 41 2.44 8.22 1.97
CA TYR A 41 3.22 9.46 1.99
C TYR A 41 4.49 9.38 1.13
N HIS A 42 5.17 8.23 1.07
CA HIS A 42 6.35 8.04 0.24
C HIS A 42 6.02 7.56 -1.19
N GLY A 43 4.74 7.45 -1.56
CA GLY A 43 4.33 7.03 -2.91
C GLY A 43 4.58 5.54 -3.21
N ARG A 44 4.74 4.70 -2.18
CA ARG A 44 4.87 3.25 -2.32
C ARG A 44 3.51 2.57 -2.52
N LEU A 45 2.45 3.15 -1.97
CA LEU A 45 1.07 2.70 -2.14
C LEU A 45 0.40 3.46 -3.29
N LEU A 46 0.52 2.91 -4.50
CA LEU A 46 -0.09 3.46 -5.71
C LEU A 46 -1.61 3.26 -5.68
N CYS A 47 -2.34 4.35 -5.95
CA CYS A 47 -3.79 4.35 -6.05
C CYS A 47 -4.28 5.46 -7.00
N LYS A 48 -5.53 5.33 -7.47
CA LYS A 48 -6.20 6.39 -8.22
C LYS A 48 -6.56 7.56 -7.31
N THR A 49 -6.74 8.74 -7.87
CA THR A 49 -7.02 9.98 -7.12
C THR A 49 -8.22 9.87 -6.16
N SER A 50 -9.28 9.13 -6.53
CA SER A 50 -10.44 8.95 -5.65
C SER A 50 -10.11 8.11 -4.41
N ASP A 51 -9.31 7.05 -4.58
CA ASP A 51 -8.88 6.20 -3.49
C ASP A 51 -7.88 6.94 -2.59
N ALA A 52 -6.98 7.74 -3.19
CA ALA A 52 -6.08 8.62 -2.46
C ALA A 52 -6.87 9.60 -1.58
N ALA A 53 -7.88 10.29 -2.14
CA ALA A 53 -8.71 11.22 -1.39
C ALA A 53 -9.40 10.56 -0.20
N LEU A 54 -9.98 9.37 -0.41
CA LEU A 54 -10.64 8.61 0.64
C LEU A 54 -9.67 8.16 1.75
N LEU A 55 -8.50 7.65 1.38
CA LEU A 55 -7.47 7.24 2.35
C LEU A 55 -6.97 8.42 3.19
N ALA A 56 -6.72 9.57 2.54
CA ALA A 56 -6.33 10.78 3.24
C ALA A 56 -7.45 11.33 4.14
N ALA A 57 -8.71 11.20 3.73
CA ALA A 57 -9.85 11.60 4.56
C ALA A 57 -9.97 10.71 5.81
N TYR A 58 -9.72 9.40 5.71
CA TYR A 58 -9.66 8.53 6.90
C TYR A 58 -8.52 8.90 7.85
N ILE A 59 -7.33 9.23 7.31
CA ILE A 59 -6.20 9.70 8.13
C ILE A 59 -6.59 11.00 8.84
N LEU A 60 -7.21 11.94 8.13
CA LEU A 60 -7.64 13.22 8.67
C LEU A 60 -8.66 13.03 9.79
N GLN A 61 -9.73 12.26 9.55
CA GLN A 61 -10.74 11.92 10.57
C GLN A 61 -10.10 11.29 11.82
N ALA A 62 -9.14 10.38 11.64
CA ALA A 62 -8.45 9.74 12.77
C ALA A 62 -7.59 10.72 13.59
N GLU A 63 -7.02 11.76 12.96
CA GLU A 63 -6.14 12.73 13.63
C GLU A 63 -6.88 13.88 14.29
N ILE A 64 -7.95 14.40 13.67
CA ILE A 64 -8.62 15.63 14.12
C ILE A 64 -10.09 15.44 14.51
N GLY A 65 -10.64 14.23 14.33
CA GLY A 65 -12.06 13.94 14.57
C GLY A 65 -12.97 14.64 13.56
N ASP A 66 -14.26 14.75 13.92
CA ASP A 66 -15.30 15.27 13.03
C ASP A 66 -15.02 16.68 12.50
N TYR A 67 -15.53 16.93 11.29
CA TYR A 67 -15.51 18.27 10.72
C TYR A 67 -16.28 19.29 11.59
N ASP A 68 -15.59 20.34 12.03
CA ASP A 68 -16.13 21.49 12.75
C ASP A 68 -15.93 22.78 11.92
N PRO A 69 -17.00 23.48 11.49
CA PRO A 69 -16.90 24.72 10.71
C PRO A 69 -16.08 25.84 11.37
N GLY A 70 -16.03 25.89 12.71
CA GLY A 70 -15.27 26.87 13.46
C GLY A 70 -13.77 26.55 13.56
N LYS A 71 -13.39 25.27 13.42
CA LYS A 71 -11.98 24.83 13.47
C LYS A 71 -11.38 24.51 12.10
N HIS A 72 -12.23 24.19 11.12
CA HIS A 72 -11.82 23.70 9.80
C HIS A 72 -12.25 24.69 8.69
N PRO A 73 -11.53 25.82 8.55
CA PRO A 73 -11.75 26.78 7.47
C PRO A 73 -11.37 26.17 6.12
N GLU A 74 -11.73 26.83 5.03
CA GLU A 74 -11.33 26.39 3.68
C GLU A 74 -9.80 26.18 3.58
N GLY A 75 -9.39 25.09 2.94
CA GLY A 75 -7.98 24.70 2.81
C GLY A 75 -7.33 24.10 4.07
N TYR A 76 -8.09 23.80 5.14
CA TYR A 76 -7.52 23.17 6.34
C TYR A 76 -6.79 21.85 6.06
N SER A 77 -7.26 21.06 5.08
CA SER A 77 -6.65 19.79 4.69
C SER A 77 -5.25 19.95 4.10
N SER A 78 -4.90 21.10 3.53
CA SER A 78 -3.58 21.39 2.96
C SER A 78 -2.46 21.47 4.02
N LYS A 79 -2.82 21.63 5.30
CA LYS A 79 -1.87 21.61 6.42
C LYS A 79 -1.29 20.22 6.69
N PHE A 80 -1.94 19.18 6.18
CA PHE A 80 -1.55 17.79 6.37
C PHE A 80 -0.83 17.29 5.13
N GLN A 81 0.31 16.63 5.33
CA GLN A 81 1.11 16.07 4.25
C GLN A 81 0.80 14.57 4.10
N PHE A 82 -0.11 14.25 3.19
CA PHE A 82 -0.57 12.88 2.94
C PHE A 82 0.18 12.19 1.80
N PHE A 83 0.70 12.98 0.85
CA PHE A 83 1.32 12.49 -0.38
C PHE A 83 2.61 13.25 -0.70
N PRO A 84 3.51 12.71 -1.54
CA PRO A 84 4.68 13.45 -2.00
C PRO A 84 4.32 14.68 -2.85
N LYS A 85 3.17 14.64 -3.54
CA LYS A 85 2.68 15.70 -4.42
C LYS A 85 1.21 15.98 -4.10
N HIS A 86 0.93 17.24 -3.83
CA HIS A 86 -0.40 17.73 -3.50
C HIS A 86 -0.98 18.51 -4.68
N SER A 87 -2.29 18.40 -4.88
CA SER A 87 -3.02 19.25 -5.82
C SER A 87 -4.27 19.79 -5.12
N GLU A 88 -4.61 21.04 -5.39
CA GLU A 88 -5.78 21.70 -4.80
C GLU A 88 -7.08 20.93 -5.07
N LYS A 89 -7.18 20.26 -6.23
CA LYS A 89 -8.31 19.38 -6.56
C LYS A 89 -8.42 18.19 -5.60
N LEU A 90 -7.28 17.58 -5.26
CA LEU A 90 -7.25 16.46 -4.30
C LEU A 90 -7.58 16.94 -2.89
N GLU A 91 -7.03 18.08 -2.47
CA GLU A 91 -7.26 18.66 -1.14
C GLU A 91 -8.72 19.02 -0.90
N ARG A 92 -9.38 19.61 -1.90
CA ARG A 92 -10.84 19.84 -1.87
C ARG A 92 -11.62 18.54 -1.75
N LYS A 93 -11.24 17.50 -2.49
CA LYS A 93 -11.93 16.21 -2.42
C LYS A 93 -11.76 15.52 -1.06
N ILE A 94 -10.58 15.64 -0.45
CA ILE A 94 -10.32 15.14 0.91
C ILE A 94 -11.23 15.85 1.91
N ALA A 95 -11.27 17.19 1.85
CA ALA A 95 -12.09 18.00 2.75
C ALA A 95 -13.59 17.74 2.58
N GLU A 96 -14.05 17.51 1.35
CA GLU A 96 -15.43 17.13 1.02
C GLU A 96 -15.78 15.80 1.68
N ILE A 97 -15.01 14.73 1.45
CA ILE A 97 -15.25 13.39 2.03
C ILE A 97 -15.25 13.46 3.56
N HIS A 98 -14.26 14.14 4.15
CA HIS A 98 -14.19 14.31 5.61
C HIS A 98 -15.44 14.97 6.18
N LYS A 99 -15.96 16.00 5.50
CA LYS A 99 -17.16 16.74 5.93
C LYS A 99 -18.46 15.94 5.73
N THR A 100 -18.61 15.21 4.63
CA THR A 100 -19.90 14.64 4.23
C THR A 100 -20.07 13.16 4.54
N GLU A 101 -18.97 12.39 4.62
CA GLU A 101 -19.03 10.93 4.66
C GLU A 101 -18.50 10.32 5.96
N LEU A 102 -17.66 11.04 6.72
CA LEU A 102 -16.91 10.47 7.86
C LEU A 102 -17.39 10.92 9.24
N SER A 103 -18.38 11.82 9.31
CA SER A 103 -18.94 12.33 10.56
C SER A 103 -19.40 11.20 11.50
N GLY A 104 -19.00 11.28 12.76
CA GLY A 104 -19.29 10.31 13.81
C GLY A 104 -18.35 9.10 13.84
N GLN A 105 -17.37 9.00 12.92
CA GLN A 105 -16.38 7.94 13.00
C GLN A 105 -15.34 8.23 14.08
N THR A 106 -15.13 7.25 14.96
CA THR A 106 -14.03 7.26 15.93
C THR A 106 -12.69 7.02 15.23
N PRO A 107 -11.55 7.45 15.81
CA PRO A 107 -10.23 7.20 15.24
C PRO A 107 -9.99 5.73 14.90
N ALA A 108 -10.30 4.81 15.82
CA ALA A 108 -10.17 3.37 15.60
C ALA A 108 -11.02 2.86 14.42
N THR A 109 -12.20 3.45 14.19
CA THR A 109 -13.06 3.09 13.05
C THR A 109 -12.49 3.60 11.74
N SER A 110 -11.99 4.84 11.71
CA SER A 110 -11.37 5.43 10.51
C SER A 110 -10.08 4.72 10.14
N GLU A 111 -9.25 4.36 11.12
CA GLU A 111 -8.05 3.54 10.92
C GLU A 111 -8.42 2.16 10.35
N LEU A 112 -9.45 1.51 10.89
CA LEU A 112 -9.92 0.22 10.40
C LEU A 112 -10.43 0.30 8.96
N ASN A 113 -11.19 1.34 8.62
CA ASN A 113 -11.70 1.56 7.28
C ASN A 113 -10.58 1.91 6.29
N PHE A 114 -9.58 2.68 6.73
CA PHE A 114 -8.35 2.91 5.99
C PHE A 114 -7.64 1.58 5.66
N LEU A 115 -7.43 0.72 6.65
CA LEU A 115 -6.77 -0.58 6.48
C LEU A 115 -7.53 -1.47 5.49
N ARG A 116 -8.86 -1.55 5.63
CA ARG A 116 -9.74 -2.29 4.72
C ARG A 116 -9.69 -1.77 3.29
N LYS A 117 -9.56 -0.46 3.10
CA LYS A 117 -9.40 0.12 1.76
C LYS A 117 -8.00 -0.16 1.22
N ALA A 118 -6.96 0.06 2.01
CA ALA A 118 -5.56 -0.07 1.59
C ALA A 118 -5.21 -1.48 1.14
N GLN A 119 -5.70 -2.53 1.82
CA GLN A 119 -5.46 -3.93 1.41
C GLN A 119 -5.99 -4.27 0.01
N THR A 120 -6.95 -3.48 -0.51
CA THR A 120 -7.52 -3.71 -1.86
C THR A 120 -6.64 -3.17 -2.97
N LEU A 121 -5.63 -2.36 -2.63
CA LEU A 121 -4.75 -1.73 -3.61
C LEU A 121 -3.67 -2.70 -4.08
N GLU A 122 -3.37 -2.64 -5.38
CA GLU A 122 -2.44 -3.54 -6.07
C GLU A 122 -1.02 -3.52 -5.48
N THR A 123 -0.61 -2.40 -4.89
CA THR A 123 0.73 -2.19 -4.31
C THR A 123 0.76 -2.33 -2.79
N TYR A 124 -0.32 -2.84 -2.19
CA TYR A 124 -0.35 -3.13 -0.76
C TYR A 124 0.74 -4.13 -0.36
N GLY A 125 1.58 -3.73 0.59
CA GLY A 125 2.69 -4.55 1.08
C GLY A 125 3.78 -4.83 0.06
N VAL A 126 3.84 -4.06 -1.04
CA VAL A 126 4.91 -4.16 -2.04
C VAL A 126 6.19 -3.51 -1.51
N ASP A 127 7.24 -4.31 -1.41
CA ASP A 127 8.62 -3.87 -1.17
C ASP A 127 9.47 -4.13 -2.43
N PRO A 128 9.61 -3.13 -3.32
CA PRO A 128 10.21 -3.34 -4.64
C PRO A 128 11.74 -3.44 -4.57
N HIS A 129 12.26 -4.51 -5.15
CA HIS A 129 13.68 -4.79 -5.31
C HIS A 129 14.09 -4.51 -6.77
N PRO A 130 14.95 -3.50 -7.03
CA PRO A 130 15.37 -3.17 -8.39
C PRO A 130 16.07 -4.35 -9.06
N CYS A 131 15.70 -4.63 -10.32
CA CYS A 131 16.32 -5.67 -11.12
C CYS A 131 16.29 -5.30 -12.61
N LYS A 132 16.77 -6.23 -13.45
CA LYS A 132 16.55 -6.21 -14.89
C LYS A 132 15.75 -7.43 -15.32
N ASP A 133 14.86 -7.27 -16.28
CA ASP A 133 14.24 -8.42 -16.94
C ASP A 133 15.22 -9.14 -17.88
N VAL A 134 14.78 -10.24 -18.49
CA VAL A 134 15.59 -11.02 -19.44
C VAL A 134 15.98 -10.24 -20.70
N SER A 135 15.27 -9.16 -21.02
CA SER A 135 15.55 -8.26 -22.13
C SER A 135 16.44 -7.07 -21.72
N GLY A 136 16.84 -6.98 -20.45
CA GLY A 136 17.70 -5.93 -19.91
C GLY A 136 16.95 -4.67 -19.45
N ASN A 137 15.62 -4.63 -19.53
CA ASN A 137 14.82 -3.48 -19.09
C ASN A 137 14.78 -3.40 -17.57
N ALA A 138 14.74 -2.18 -17.04
CA ALA A 138 14.56 -1.95 -15.61
C ALA A 138 13.20 -2.47 -15.13
N ALA A 139 13.22 -3.26 -14.07
CA ALA A 139 12.04 -3.80 -13.43
C ALA A 139 12.21 -3.79 -11.91
N PHE A 140 11.14 -4.06 -11.18
CA PHE A 140 11.17 -4.29 -9.75
C PHE A 140 10.48 -5.62 -9.43
N LEU A 141 11.11 -6.43 -8.58
CA LEU A 141 10.52 -7.64 -8.03
C LEU A 141 10.02 -7.34 -6.62
N ALA A 142 8.87 -7.87 -6.23
CA ALA A 142 8.38 -7.72 -4.88
C ALA A 142 7.70 -8.99 -4.38
N PHE A 143 7.81 -9.20 -3.08
CA PHE A 143 7.10 -10.27 -2.36
C PHE A 143 5.98 -9.60 -1.59
N THR A 144 4.75 -10.02 -1.86
CA THR A 144 3.54 -9.50 -1.20
C THR A 144 2.90 -10.61 -0.37
N PRO A 145 1.95 -10.29 0.52
CA PRO A 145 1.20 -11.32 1.25
C PRO A 145 0.47 -12.29 0.31
N PHE A 146 0.14 -11.85 -0.91
CA PHE A 146 -0.67 -12.61 -1.86
C PHE A 146 0.14 -13.37 -2.92
N GLY A 147 1.38 -12.97 -3.17
CA GLY A 147 2.20 -13.56 -4.23
C GLY A 147 3.44 -12.76 -4.58
N PHE A 148 4.11 -13.23 -5.63
CA PHE A 148 5.24 -12.57 -6.27
C PHE A 148 4.75 -11.59 -7.34
N VAL A 149 5.34 -10.40 -7.36
CA VAL A 149 4.97 -9.31 -8.27
C VAL A 149 6.20 -8.86 -9.06
N VAL A 150 6.00 -8.59 -10.36
CA VAL A 150 6.97 -7.86 -11.19
C VAL A 150 6.33 -6.56 -11.66
N LEU A 151 7.00 -5.44 -11.39
CA LEU A 151 6.60 -4.11 -11.85
C LEU A 151 7.59 -3.59 -12.91
N GLN A 152 7.07 -2.95 -13.95
CA GLN A 152 7.85 -2.11 -14.86
C GLN A 152 7.25 -0.71 -14.83
N GLY A 153 8.05 0.26 -14.36
CA GLY A 153 7.52 1.58 -13.97
C GLY A 153 6.42 1.42 -12.90
N ASN A 154 5.25 2.00 -13.16
CA ASN A 154 4.08 1.93 -12.27
C ASN A 154 3.07 0.84 -12.67
N LYS A 155 3.44 -0.06 -13.58
CA LYS A 155 2.55 -1.13 -14.06
C LYS A 155 3.01 -2.48 -13.54
N ARG A 156 2.06 -3.27 -13.03
CA ARG A 156 2.28 -4.68 -12.75
C ARG A 156 2.23 -5.49 -14.05
N ILE A 157 3.33 -6.16 -14.35
CA ILE A 157 3.48 -7.00 -15.55
C ILE A 157 3.24 -8.47 -15.22
N HIS A 158 3.66 -8.91 -14.03
CA HIS A 158 3.40 -10.26 -13.55
C HIS A 158 2.87 -10.26 -12.12
N PHE A 159 1.95 -11.20 -11.86
CA PHE A 159 1.50 -11.56 -10.53
C PHE A 159 1.35 -13.07 -10.47
N ILE A 160 2.13 -13.71 -9.60
CA ILE A 160 2.15 -15.17 -9.43
C ILE A 160 1.78 -15.46 -7.99
N LYS A 161 0.66 -16.14 -7.78
CA LYS A 161 0.17 -16.46 -6.44
C LYS A 161 1.10 -17.49 -5.78
N TRP A 162 1.19 -17.47 -4.45
CA TRP A 162 2.09 -18.40 -3.74
C TRP A 162 1.81 -19.88 -4.02
N ASN A 163 0.55 -20.26 -4.23
CA ASN A 163 0.17 -21.63 -4.58
C ASN A 163 0.54 -22.04 -6.02
N GLU A 164 0.94 -21.09 -6.87
CA GLU A 164 1.41 -21.33 -8.23
C GLU A 164 2.95 -21.38 -8.27
N VAL A 165 3.65 -20.95 -7.21
CA VAL A 165 5.12 -21.00 -7.14
C VAL A 165 5.58 -22.41 -6.80
N ALA A 166 6.25 -23.07 -7.74
CA ALA A 166 6.85 -24.39 -7.54
C ALA A 166 8.21 -24.30 -6.83
N LYS A 167 9.05 -23.35 -7.27
CA LYS A 167 10.43 -23.22 -6.79
C LYS A 167 10.94 -21.79 -6.99
N MET A 168 11.78 -21.33 -6.07
CA MET A 168 12.57 -20.10 -6.21
C MET A 168 14.05 -20.47 -6.14
N LYS A 169 14.87 -19.92 -7.05
CA LYS A 169 16.31 -20.15 -7.08
C LYS A 169 17.06 -18.86 -7.37
N PHE A 170 18.24 -18.72 -6.80
CA PHE A 170 19.17 -17.65 -7.13
C PHE A 170 20.49 -18.24 -7.62
N GLU A 171 20.97 -17.77 -8.77
CA GLU A 171 22.23 -18.18 -9.39
C GLU A 171 23.04 -16.94 -9.76
N GLY A 172 24.11 -16.67 -9.00
CA GLY A 172 24.98 -15.51 -9.23
C GLY A 172 24.27 -14.17 -8.99
N LYS A 173 23.73 -13.56 -10.05
CA LYS A 173 22.91 -12.33 -9.98
C LYS A 173 21.50 -12.53 -10.55
N THR A 174 21.15 -13.77 -10.89
CA THR A 174 19.90 -14.11 -11.55
C THR A 174 18.94 -14.73 -10.54
N PHE A 175 17.73 -14.18 -10.45
CA PHE A 175 16.63 -14.75 -9.69
C PHE A 175 15.68 -15.50 -10.64
N CYS A 176 15.42 -16.78 -10.37
CA CYS A 176 14.56 -17.64 -11.16
C CYS A 176 13.34 -18.05 -10.33
N LEU A 177 12.15 -17.83 -10.89
CA LEU A 177 10.88 -18.26 -10.32
C LEU A 177 10.26 -19.32 -11.24
N TYR A 178 10.06 -20.53 -10.71
CA TYR A 178 9.43 -21.63 -11.41
C TYR A 178 7.96 -21.69 -11.00
N VAL A 179 7.07 -21.68 -11.98
CA VAL A 179 5.62 -21.68 -11.78
C VAL A 179 5.08 -23.07 -12.13
N SER A 180 4.25 -23.63 -11.25
CA SER A 180 3.52 -24.87 -11.50
C SER A 180 2.55 -24.65 -12.67
N GLN A 181 2.70 -25.40 -13.77
CA GLN A 181 1.72 -25.36 -14.85
C GLN A 181 0.40 -25.94 -14.33
N LYS A 182 -0.69 -25.17 -14.43
CA LYS A 182 -2.04 -25.76 -14.44
C LYS A 182 -2.23 -26.38 -15.81
N GLU A 183 -2.58 -27.65 -15.89
CA GLU A 183 -3.10 -28.24 -17.11
C GLU A 183 -4.30 -27.41 -17.56
N VAL A 184 -4.16 -26.67 -18.66
CA VAL A 184 -5.30 -26.13 -19.36
C VAL A 184 -5.90 -27.33 -20.09
N SER A 185 -6.88 -27.99 -19.47
CA SER A 185 -7.71 -28.98 -20.15
C SER A 185 -8.33 -28.30 -21.37
N GLY A 186 -7.74 -28.58 -22.54
CA GLY A 186 -8.18 -28.04 -23.81
C GLY A 186 -9.62 -28.43 -24.06
N VAL A 187 -10.48 -27.42 -24.27
CA VAL A 187 -11.78 -27.65 -24.88
C VAL A 187 -11.51 -27.98 -26.34
N SER A 188 -11.41 -29.27 -26.64
CA SER A 188 -11.50 -29.78 -28.00
C SER A 188 -12.94 -29.55 -28.48
N HIS A 189 -13.14 -28.53 -29.31
CA HIS A 189 -14.34 -28.44 -30.11
C HIS A 189 -14.30 -29.57 -31.17
N HIS A 190 -15.26 -30.47 -31.10
CA HIS A 190 -15.73 -31.25 -32.24
C HIS A 190 -16.93 -30.51 -32.84
#